data_AF-A0AAW0E5Z2-F1
#
_entry.id   AF-A0AAW0E5Z2-F1
#
_cell.length_a   1.000
_cell.length_b   1.000
_cell.length_c   1.000
_cell.angle_alpha   90.00
_cell.angle_beta   90.00
_cell.angle_gamma   90.00
#
_symmetry.space_group_name_H-M   'P 1'
#
loop_
_entity.id
_entity.type
_entity.pdbx_description
1 polymer ?
#
loop_
_entity_poly.entity_id
_entity_poly.type
_entity_poly.pdbx_seq_one_letter_code
_entity_poly.pdbx_strand_id
1 'polypeptide(L)'
;MFLRRSVQNLGLSRLARNPYSTSSGAPYLLSPRELQGLLQAKKDIAVLDASWFMPNSPRNARNEFASKRLPNAQFLDLDEVASPHELGLKHMLPSEDAFARACENFGINPKTHVVIYDTHGVFSSPRALYMFRSFGHTESSIVDGGSPRWEFEGLPTETGSPKIPRKATYPKPSFDKLSVRDYQQMVNNSSTASTSPGTEFVLDARSRGRYLGTDPEPRPGLSSGHIPHSFSVPFTLFLQTNETPNSSFTTFKSPPEIRKALDEAIGPENTQSIINGERSAITTCGSGMTAGILWLGLRLLGGQRVSLYDESWTGYAMRPESEIVKQ
;
A
#
# COMPACT_ATOMS: atom_id res chain seq x y z
N MET A 1 -59.81 36.35 9.13
CA MET A 1 -58.53 37.06 9.30
C MET A 1 -57.46 36.00 9.52
N PHE A 2 -56.77 35.61 8.45
CA PHE A 2 -55.85 34.47 8.41
C PHE A 2 -54.49 34.84 9.02
N LEU A 3 -54.00 34.08 9.99
CA LEU A 3 -52.58 34.10 10.37
C LEU A 3 -51.83 33.02 9.57
N ARG A 4 -51.14 33.43 8.51
CA ARG A 4 -50.05 32.65 7.91
C ARG A 4 -48.76 33.02 8.65
N ARG A 5 -48.11 32.06 9.29
CA ARG A 5 -46.68 32.17 9.64
C ARG A 5 -45.89 31.22 8.74
N SER A 6 -45.02 31.85 7.95
CA SER A 6 -44.08 31.28 6.99
C SER A 6 -43.09 30.34 7.68
N VAL A 7 -43.04 29.09 7.25
CA VAL A 7 -41.91 28.18 7.51
C VAL A 7 -40.85 28.50 6.47
N GLN A 8 -39.76 29.13 6.88
CA GLN A 8 -38.58 29.33 6.03
C GLN A 8 -37.80 28.02 5.94
N ASN A 9 -37.58 27.58 4.69
CA ASN A 9 -36.63 26.55 4.30
C ASN A 9 -35.22 26.90 4.82
N LEU A 10 -34.71 26.09 5.76
CA LEU A 10 -33.28 26.03 6.06
C LEU A 10 -32.66 24.99 5.13
N GLY A 11 -32.00 25.50 4.09
CA GLY A 11 -31.29 24.71 3.11
C GLY A 11 -30.15 23.91 3.71
N LEU A 12 -30.09 22.64 3.32
CA LEU A 12 -28.91 21.80 3.35
C LEU A 12 -27.75 22.52 2.64
N SER A 13 -26.74 22.99 3.37
CA SER A 13 -25.42 23.18 2.76
C SER A 13 -24.29 23.19 3.79
N ARG A 14 -23.27 22.38 3.47
CA ARG A 14 -21.87 22.33 3.91
C ARG A 14 -21.52 21.03 4.63
N LEU A 15 -21.42 19.96 3.83
CA LEU A 15 -20.51 18.85 4.14
C LEU A 15 -19.10 19.45 4.27
N ALA A 16 -18.48 19.24 5.42
CA ALA A 16 -17.12 19.63 5.72
C ALA A 16 -16.17 19.02 4.67
N ARG A 17 -15.31 19.85 4.08
CA ARG A 17 -14.27 19.38 3.16
C ARG A 17 -13.26 18.55 3.95
N ASN A 18 -12.99 17.36 3.45
CA ASN A 18 -12.00 16.43 3.99
C ASN A 18 -10.59 17.05 3.85
N PRO A 19 -9.83 17.23 4.95
CA PRO A 19 -8.52 17.90 4.93
C PRO A 19 -7.41 17.15 4.18
N TYR A 20 -7.68 15.96 3.61
CA TYR A 20 -6.72 15.18 2.83
C TYR A 20 -6.66 15.51 1.34
N SER A 21 -7.37 16.54 0.87
CA SER A 21 -7.33 16.96 -0.53
C SER A 21 -6.16 17.91 -0.79
N THR A 22 -4.99 17.35 -1.07
CA THR A 22 -3.97 18.01 -1.89
C THR A 22 -3.37 16.99 -2.88
N SER A 23 -3.20 17.44 -4.13
CA SER A 23 -2.90 16.68 -5.37
C SER A 23 -4.13 16.06 -6.07
N SER A 24 -4.15 16.18 -7.40
CA SER A 24 -5.27 15.97 -8.32
C SER A 24 -5.68 14.50 -8.52
N GLY A 25 -5.98 13.77 -7.44
CA GLY A 25 -6.36 12.37 -7.51
C GLY A 25 -7.34 11.91 -6.42
N ALA A 26 -7.86 10.69 -6.58
CA ALA A 26 -8.65 10.00 -5.56
C ALA A 26 -7.92 9.91 -4.21
N PRO A 27 -8.65 9.88 -3.07
CA PRO A 27 -8.04 9.67 -1.75
C PRO A 27 -7.32 8.31 -1.69
N TYR A 28 -6.29 8.17 -0.86
CA TYR A 28 -5.61 6.87 -0.73
C TYR A 28 -6.46 5.82 -0.01
N LEU A 29 -7.24 6.23 0.99
CA LEU A 29 -8.09 5.35 1.80
C LEU A 29 -9.56 5.65 1.54
N LEU A 30 -10.36 4.58 1.48
CA LEU A 30 -11.80 4.59 1.55
C LEU A 30 -12.24 3.66 2.68
N SER A 31 -13.27 4.05 3.41
CA SER A 31 -14.04 3.12 4.24
C SER A 31 -14.91 2.19 3.39
N PRO A 32 -15.33 1.03 3.93
CA PRO A 32 -16.28 0.16 3.24
C PRO A 32 -17.58 0.87 2.83
N ARG A 33 -18.13 1.76 3.67
CA ARG A 33 -19.33 2.56 3.33
C ARG A 33 -19.10 3.54 2.19
N GLU A 34 -17.94 4.17 2.12
CA GLU A 34 -17.62 5.07 1.01
C GLU A 34 -17.57 4.28 -0.30
N LEU A 35 -16.90 3.12 -0.33
CA LEU A 35 -16.92 2.25 -1.51
C LEU A 35 -18.34 1.76 -1.84
N GLN A 36 -19.14 1.37 -0.85
CA GLN A 36 -20.54 0.98 -1.06
C GLN A 36 -21.34 2.09 -1.75
N GLY A 37 -21.20 3.34 -1.28
CA GLY A 37 -21.88 4.50 -1.89
C GLY A 37 -21.41 4.76 -3.32
N LEU A 38 -20.10 4.60 -3.57
CA LEU A 38 -19.53 4.73 -4.90
C LEU A 38 -20.05 3.66 -5.88
N LEU A 39 -20.19 2.41 -5.43
CA LEU A 39 -20.78 1.32 -6.21
C LEU A 39 -22.26 1.56 -6.52
N GLN A 40 -23.04 2.06 -5.57
CA GLN A 40 -24.46 2.40 -5.76
C GLN A 40 -24.65 3.57 -6.72
N ALA A 41 -23.74 4.54 -6.73
CA ALA A 41 -23.74 5.65 -7.66
C ALA A 41 -23.37 5.26 -9.11
N LYS A 42 -23.02 3.99 -9.37
CA LYS A 42 -22.63 3.46 -10.69
C LYS A 42 -21.52 4.29 -11.36
N LYS A 43 -20.57 4.79 -10.57
CA LYS A 43 -19.37 5.45 -11.09
C LYS A 43 -18.48 4.43 -11.82
N ASP A 44 -17.63 4.92 -12.72
CA ASP A 44 -16.63 4.10 -13.41
C ASP A 44 -15.54 3.65 -12.42
N ILE A 45 -15.76 2.48 -11.80
CA ILE A 45 -14.94 1.94 -10.72
C ILE A 45 -14.55 0.51 -11.05
N ALA A 46 -13.28 0.20 -10.86
CA ALA A 46 -12.78 -1.17 -10.87
C ALA A 46 -12.39 -1.57 -9.44
N VAL A 47 -13.04 -2.60 -8.90
CA VAL A 47 -12.68 -3.15 -7.59
C VAL A 47 -11.69 -4.31 -7.80
N LEU A 48 -10.54 -4.26 -7.14
CA LEU A 48 -9.50 -5.29 -7.25
C LEU A 48 -9.23 -5.92 -5.90
N ASP A 49 -9.33 -7.24 -5.85
CA ASP A 49 -8.81 -8.06 -4.75
C ASP A 49 -7.32 -8.32 -5.02
N ALA A 50 -6.45 -7.70 -4.22
CA ALA A 50 -5.01 -7.87 -4.29
C ALA A 50 -4.49 -8.76 -3.16
N SER A 51 -5.32 -9.69 -2.65
CA SER A 51 -4.95 -10.59 -1.57
C SER A 51 -3.74 -11.43 -1.95
N TRP A 52 -2.75 -11.42 -1.07
CA TRP A 52 -1.55 -12.22 -1.19
C TRP A 52 -1.17 -12.77 0.18
N PHE A 53 -0.66 -14.00 0.20
CA PHE A 53 -0.23 -14.68 1.41
C PHE A 53 1.21 -15.15 1.27
N MET A 54 1.94 -15.14 2.40
CA MET A 54 3.26 -15.74 2.44
C MET A 54 3.18 -17.24 2.07
N PRO A 55 4.22 -17.82 1.44
CA PRO A 55 4.19 -19.21 0.97
C PRO A 55 3.90 -20.27 2.05
N ASN A 56 4.15 -19.95 3.32
CA ASN A 56 3.89 -20.82 4.47
C ASN A 56 2.50 -20.63 5.10
N SER A 57 1.69 -19.71 4.57
CA SER A 57 0.30 -19.53 5.01
C SER A 57 -0.55 -20.69 4.49
N PRO A 58 -1.47 -21.25 5.29
CA PRO A 58 -2.42 -22.25 4.82
C PRO A 58 -3.52 -21.65 3.91
N ARG A 59 -3.56 -20.32 3.78
CA ARG A 59 -4.56 -19.58 3.02
C ARG A 59 -4.23 -19.54 1.53
N ASN A 60 -5.27 -19.51 0.69
CA ASN A 60 -5.13 -19.41 -0.76
C ASN A 60 -6.00 -18.27 -1.30
N ALA A 61 -5.36 -17.23 -1.83
CA ALA A 61 -6.03 -15.99 -2.23
C ALA A 61 -7.05 -16.19 -3.36
N ARG A 62 -6.72 -17.02 -4.37
CA ARG A 62 -7.64 -17.31 -5.48
C ARG A 62 -8.87 -18.08 -5.01
N ASN A 63 -8.69 -19.04 -4.10
CA ASN A 63 -9.82 -19.79 -3.52
C ASN A 63 -10.69 -18.91 -2.64
N GLU A 64 -10.09 -18.03 -1.82
CA GLU A 64 -10.84 -17.06 -1.00
C GLU A 64 -11.66 -16.12 -1.89
N PHE A 65 -11.05 -15.53 -2.92
CA PHE A 65 -11.73 -14.65 -3.88
C PHE A 65 -12.89 -15.33 -4.62
N ALA A 66 -12.71 -16.58 -5.06
CA ALA A 66 -13.76 -17.36 -5.72
C ALA A 66 -14.91 -17.70 -4.76
N SER A 67 -14.59 -17.93 -3.48
CA SER A 67 -15.57 -18.27 -2.45
C SER A 67 -16.39 -17.06 -2.03
N LYS A 68 -15.75 -15.91 -1.80
CA LYS A 68 -16.40 -14.67 -1.36
C LYS A 68 -15.53 -13.46 -1.70
N ARG A 69 -16.13 -12.43 -2.31
CA ARG A 69 -15.46 -11.18 -2.70
C ARG A 69 -16.38 -9.97 -2.59
N LEU A 70 -15.79 -8.78 -2.70
CA LEU A 70 -16.56 -7.54 -2.82
C LEU A 70 -17.31 -7.49 -4.16
N PRO A 71 -18.42 -6.72 -4.26
CA PRO A 71 -19.21 -6.63 -5.49
C PRO A 71 -18.37 -6.13 -6.67
N ASN A 72 -18.57 -6.75 -7.84
CA ASN A 72 -17.84 -6.51 -9.09
C ASN A 72 -16.30 -6.69 -9.01
N ALA A 73 -15.75 -7.23 -7.92
CA ALA A 73 -14.31 -7.35 -7.77
C ALA A 73 -13.69 -8.32 -8.80
N GLN A 74 -12.49 -7.97 -9.27
CA GLN A 74 -11.59 -8.85 -10.03
C GLN A 74 -10.39 -9.20 -9.18
N PHE A 75 -9.77 -10.37 -9.44
CA PHE A 75 -8.56 -10.77 -8.72
C PHE A 75 -7.31 -10.22 -9.41
N LEU A 76 -6.56 -9.39 -8.70
CA LEU A 76 -5.23 -8.91 -9.10
C LEU A 76 -4.18 -9.81 -8.44
N ASP A 77 -3.68 -10.78 -9.20
CA ASP A 77 -2.55 -11.58 -8.74
C ASP A 77 -1.25 -10.77 -8.88
N LEU A 78 -0.71 -10.33 -7.74
CA LEU A 78 0.53 -9.56 -7.67
C LEU A 78 1.76 -10.33 -8.16
N ASP A 79 1.73 -11.67 -8.13
CA ASP A 79 2.81 -12.50 -8.66
C ASP A 79 2.70 -12.67 -10.18
N GLU A 80 1.49 -12.73 -10.73
CA GLU A 80 1.26 -12.85 -12.17
C GLU A 80 1.64 -11.58 -12.94
N VAL A 81 1.41 -10.41 -12.35
CA VAL A 81 1.79 -9.12 -12.95
C VAL A 81 3.24 -8.75 -12.72
N ALA A 82 3.95 -9.40 -11.80
CA ALA A 82 5.32 -9.04 -11.45
C ALA A 82 6.30 -9.27 -12.62
N SER A 83 7.31 -8.41 -12.72
CA SER A 83 8.41 -8.66 -13.66
C SER A 83 9.31 -9.80 -13.16
N PRO A 84 9.88 -10.61 -14.06
CA PRO A 84 10.96 -11.52 -13.68
C PRO A 84 12.20 -10.74 -13.23
N HIS A 85 13.00 -11.35 -12.37
CA HIS A 85 14.27 -10.80 -11.90
C HIS A 85 15.36 -11.87 -11.96
N GLU A 86 16.60 -11.48 -12.29
CA GLU A 86 17.72 -12.42 -12.45
C GLU A 86 18.03 -13.23 -11.18
N LEU A 87 17.84 -12.63 -10.00
CA LEU A 87 17.97 -13.29 -8.69
C LEU A 87 16.75 -14.15 -8.30
N GLY A 88 15.74 -14.27 -9.16
CA GLY A 88 14.50 -14.98 -8.85
C GLY A 88 13.65 -14.29 -7.78
N LEU A 89 13.77 -12.97 -7.66
CA LEU A 89 12.95 -12.16 -6.74
C LEU A 89 11.49 -12.17 -7.21
N LYS A 90 10.58 -12.20 -6.25
CA LYS A 90 9.14 -12.09 -6.48
C LYS A 90 8.68 -10.64 -6.29
N HIS A 91 7.50 -10.33 -6.81
CA HIS A 91 6.79 -9.06 -6.62
C HIS A 91 7.46 -7.82 -7.22
N MET A 92 8.48 -7.95 -8.06
CA MET A 92 9.06 -6.79 -8.75
C MET A 92 7.99 -6.06 -9.55
N LEU A 93 8.04 -4.72 -9.54
CA LEU A 93 7.11 -3.93 -10.33
C LEU A 93 7.09 -4.39 -11.79
N PRO A 94 5.91 -4.46 -12.42
CA PRO A 94 5.79 -4.78 -13.84
C PRO A 94 6.58 -3.79 -14.72
N SER A 95 6.85 -4.18 -15.95
CA SER A 95 7.11 -3.18 -17.00
C SER A 95 5.87 -2.34 -17.27
N GLU A 96 6.03 -1.13 -17.81
CA GLU A 96 4.91 -0.25 -18.22
C GLU A 96 3.94 -0.99 -19.15
N ASP A 97 4.45 -1.82 -20.07
CA ASP A 97 3.65 -2.60 -21.00
C ASP A 97 2.89 -3.75 -20.32
N ALA A 98 3.49 -4.39 -19.30
CA ALA A 98 2.81 -5.41 -18.52
C ALA A 98 1.71 -4.80 -17.63
N PHE A 99 1.98 -3.66 -17.01
CA PHE A 99 0.98 -2.91 -16.24
C PHE A 99 -0.20 -2.49 -17.11
N ALA A 100 0.07 -1.87 -18.28
CA ALA A 100 -0.97 -1.45 -19.22
C ALA A 100 -1.85 -2.64 -19.62
N ARG A 101 -1.26 -3.77 -20.03
CA ARG A 101 -2.02 -4.99 -20.39
C ARG A 101 -2.87 -5.52 -19.23
N ALA A 102 -2.36 -5.49 -18.00
CA ALA A 102 -3.13 -5.89 -16.83
C ALA A 102 -4.35 -4.98 -16.64
N CYS A 103 -4.17 -3.65 -16.71
CA CYS A 103 -5.27 -2.69 -16.66
C CYS A 103 -6.33 -2.94 -17.74
N GLU A 104 -5.91 -3.15 -19.00
CA GLU A 104 -6.83 -3.43 -20.10
C GLU A 104 -7.66 -4.70 -19.86
N ASN A 105 -7.04 -5.77 -19.33
CA ASN A 105 -7.73 -7.01 -18.98
C ASN A 105 -8.75 -6.84 -17.84
N PHE A 106 -8.51 -5.91 -16.92
CA PHE A 106 -9.47 -5.54 -15.88
C PHE A 106 -10.53 -4.53 -16.34
N GLY A 107 -10.48 -4.07 -17.60
CA GLY A 107 -11.39 -3.05 -18.09
C GLY A 107 -11.09 -1.64 -17.55
N ILE A 108 -9.88 -1.41 -17.05
CA ILE A 108 -9.43 -0.15 -16.46
C ILE A 108 -8.91 0.76 -17.59
N ASN A 109 -9.37 2.01 -17.60
CA ASN A 109 -8.80 3.09 -18.39
C ASN A 109 -8.18 4.16 -17.46
N PRO A 110 -7.40 5.14 -17.96
CA PRO A 110 -6.75 6.14 -17.10
C PRO A 110 -7.67 7.02 -16.23
N LYS A 111 -8.99 7.01 -16.46
CA LYS A 111 -9.98 7.75 -15.66
C LYS A 111 -10.77 6.86 -14.70
N THR A 112 -10.66 5.55 -14.82
CA THR A 112 -11.35 4.59 -13.94
C THR A 112 -10.84 4.76 -12.52
N HIS A 113 -11.72 4.85 -11.53
CA HIS A 113 -11.30 4.86 -10.13
C HIS A 113 -11.06 3.41 -9.68
N VAL A 114 -9.80 3.06 -9.49
CA VAL A 114 -9.39 1.72 -9.04
C VAL A 114 -9.45 1.66 -7.52
N VAL A 115 -10.23 0.73 -6.96
CA VAL A 115 -10.33 0.53 -5.50
C VAL A 115 -9.86 -0.86 -5.15
N ILE A 116 -8.83 -0.94 -4.32
CA ILE A 116 -8.09 -2.18 -4.04
C ILE A 116 -8.35 -2.64 -2.61
N TYR A 117 -8.44 -3.94 -2.37
CA TYR A 117 -8.53 -4.48 -1.01
C TYR A 117 -7.71 -5.77 -0.88
N ASP A 118 -7.58 -6.26 0.35
CA ASP A 118 -7.09 -7.61 0.64
C ASP A 118 -7.91 -8.26 1.77
N THR A 119 -7.73 -9.56 1.98
CA THR A 119 -8.46 -10.36 2.97
C THR A 119 -7.76 -10.46 4.34
N HIS A 120 -6.74 -9.66 4.63
CA HIS A 120 -6.22 -9.47 6.00
C HIS A 120 -6.83 -8.24 6.68
N GLY A 121 -7.19 -7.24 5.88
CA GLY A 121 -7.64 -5.92 6.33
C GLY A 121 -6.75 -4.86 5.70
N VAL A 122 -5.47 -4.87 6.08
CA VAL A 122 -4.39 -4.14 5.41
C VAL A 122 -3.12 -4.99 5.44
N PHE A 123 -2.71 -5.52 4.28
CA PHE A 123 -1.44 -6.24 4.11
C PHE A 123 -0.81 -6.03 2.72
N SER A 124 -1.43 -6.59 1.67
CA SER A 124 -0.91 -6.56 0.30
C SER A 124 -1.54 -5.45 -0.55
N SER A 125 -2.72 -4.95 -0.18
CA SER A 125 -3.38 -3.85 -0.89
C SER A 125 -2.55 -2.55 -0.98
N PRO A 126 -1.74 -2.14 0.03
CA PRO A 126 -0.87 -0.97 -0.13
C PRO A 126 0.24 -1.17 -1.16
N ARG A 127 0.73 -2.41 -1.37
CA ARG A 127 1.70 -2.72 -2.43
C ARG A 127 1.07 -2.54 -3.81
N ALA A 128 -0.16 -3.01 -3.98
CA ALA A 128 -0.90 -2.81 -5.22
C ALA A 128 -1.15 -1.31 -5.46
N LEU A 129 -1.58 -0.55 -4.44
CA LEU A 129 -1.76 0.89 -4.56
C LEU A 129 -0.46 1.61 -4.96
N TYR A 130 0.66 1.24 -4.32
CA TYR A 130 1.99 1.75 -4.67
C TYR A 130 2.33 1.51 -6.15
N MET A 131 2.03 0.31 -6.67
CA MET A 131 2.20 -0.01 -8.10
C MET A 131 1.39 0.94 -8.97
N PHE A 132 0.07 1.07 -8.74
CA PHE A 132 -0.78 1.98 -9.53
C PHE A 132 -0.28 3.43 -9.49
N ARG A 133 0.10 3.93 -8.30
CA ARG A 133 0.60 5.30 -8.14
C ARG A 133 1.96 5.51 -8.81
N SER A 134 2.83 4.51 -8.82
CA SER A 134 4.13 4.57 -9.52
C SER A 134 4.00 4.65 -11.05
N PHE A 135 2.90 4.13 -11.61
CA PHE A 135 2.56 4.27 -13.04
C PHE A 135 1.67 5.48 -13.34
N GLY A 136 1.57 6.44 -12.41
CA GLY A 136 0.82 7.67 -12.60
C GLY A 136 -0.70 7.52 -12.52
N HIS A 137 -1.22 6.36 -12.11
CA HIS A 137 -2.66 6.13 -11.97
C HIS A 137 -3.17 6.70 -10.63
N THR A 138 -3.38 8.02 -10.59
CA THR A 138 -3.76 8.75 -9.38
C THR A 138 -5.21 8.54 -8.93
N GLU A 139 -6.07 8.02 -9.80
CA GLU A 139 -7.43 7.60 -9.46
C GLU A 139 -7.43 6.20 -8.83
N SER A 140 -6.67 6.01 -7.75
CA SER A 140 -6.56 4.72 -7.05
C SER A 140 -6.66 4.84 -5.53
N SER A 141 -7.40 3.95 -4.89
CA SER A 141 -7.60 3.91 -3.44
C SER A 141 -7.48 2.48 -2.92
N ILE A 142 -7.33 2.32 -1.60
CA ILE A 142 -7.57 1.04 -0.93
C ILE A 142 -8.78 1.11 0.01
N VAL A 143 -9.41 -0.03 0.28
CA VAL A 143 -10.43 -0.17 1.34
C VAL A 143 -9.72 -0.39 2.67
N ASP A 144 -9.77 0.59 3.56
CA ASP A 144 -9.14 0.50 4.87
C ASP A 144 -9.92 -0.49 5.77
N GLY A 145 -9.29 -1.62 6.07
CA GLY A 145 -9.92 -2.76 6.75
C GLY A 145 -10.36 -3.89 5.81
N GLY A 146 -10.15 -3.74 4.50
CA GLY A 146 -10.27 -4.81 3.51
C GLY A 146 -11.64 -5.50 3.47
N SER A 147 -11.67 -6.74 2.99
CA SER A 147 -12.89 -7.55 3.03
C SER A 147 -13.36 -7.89 4.45
N PRO A 148 -12.50 -8.09 5.46
CA PRO A 148 -12.97 -8.38 6.82
C PRO A 148 -13.83 -7.26 7.41
N ARG A 149 -13.41 -5.99 7.26
CA ARG A 149 -14.23 -4.85 7.72
C ARG A 149 -15.50 -4.68 6.90
N TRP A 150 -15.43 -4.90 5.59
CA TRP A 150 -16.61 -4.90 4.72
C TRP A 150 -17.68 -5.89 5.20
N GLU A 151 -17.28 -7.11 5.55
CA GLU A 151 -18.16 -8.14 6.09
C GLU A 151 -18.66 -7.80 7.49
N PHE A 152 -17.78 -7.29 8.37
CA PHE A 152 -18.15 -6.83 9.71
C PHE A 152 -19.23 -5.74 9.67
N GLU A 153 -19.18 -4.86 8.68
CA GLU A 153 -20.18 -3.81 8.47
C GLU A 153 -21.47 -4.32 7.78
N GLY A 154 -21.58 -5.63 7.50
CA GLY A 154 -22.78 -6.26 6.93
C GLY A 154 -23.04 -5.85 5.48
N LEU A 155 -21.99 -5.55 4.72
CA LEU A 155 -22.11 -5.13 3.32
C LEU A 155 -22.23 -6.32 2.34
N PRO A 156 -22.88 -6.15 1.17
CA PRO A 156 -23.11 -7.24 0.23
C PRO A 156 -21.82 -7.82 -0.34
N THR A 157 -21.78 -9.13 -0.56
CA THR A 157 -20.66 -9.85 -1.18
C THR A 157 -21.13 -10.67 -2.39
N GLU A 158 -20.19 -11.03 -3.26
CA GLU A 158 -20.43 -11.95 -4.37
C GLU A 158 -19.67 -13.26 -4.16
N THR A 159 -20.19 -14.33 -4.78
CA THR A 159 -19.57 -15.67 -4.79
C THR A 159 -19.52 -16.21 -6.23
N GLY A 160 -18.86 -17.34 -6.45
CA GLY A 160 -18.80 -18.01 -7.76
C GLY A 160 -17.83 -17.35 -8.74
N SER A 161 -17.97 -17.62 -10.03
CA SER A 161 -17.08 -17.03 -11.04
C SER A 161 -17.30 -15.51 -11.18
N PRO A 162 -16.23 -14.69 -11.18
CA PRO A 162 -16.38 -13.26 -11.43
C PRO A 162 -16.86 -13.01 -12.85
N LYS A 163 -17.57 -11.89 -13.05
CA LYS A 163 -17.90 -11.43 -14.40
C LYS A 163 -16.63 -11.00 -15.12
N ILE A 164 -16.44 -11.44 -16.35
CA ILE A 164 -15.31 -11.01 -17.18
C ILE A 164 -15.54 -9.54 -17.57
N PRO A 165 -14.62 -8.61 -17.22
CA PRO A 165 -14.73 -7.22 -17.63
C PRO A 165 -14.63 -7.07 -19.14
N ARG A 166 -15.35 -6.08 -19.69
CA ARG A 166 -15.08 -5.64 -21.07
C ARG A 166 -13.72 -4.94 -21.06
N LYS A 167 -12.80 -5.41 -21.90
CA LYS A 167 -11.48 -4.77 -22.03
C LYS A 167 -11.62 -3.28 -22.36
N ALA A 168 -10.76 -2.49 -21.74
CA ALA A 168 -10.62 -1.07 -22.01
C ALA A 168 -9.27 -0.80 -22.68
N THR A 169 -9.04 0.45 -23.11
CA THR A 169 -7.74 0.88 -23.61
C THR A 169 -6.97 1.55 -22.49
N TYR A 170 -5.72 1.12 -22.30
CA TYR A 170 -4.80 1.74 -21.36
C TYR A 170 -3.50 2.08 -22.10
N PRO A 171 -3.22 3.37 -22.38
CA PRO A 171 -1.98 3.75 -23.04
C PRO A 171 -0.78 3.42 -22.16
N LYS A 172 0.38 3.21 -22.77
CA LYS A 172 1.63 2.99 -22.04
C LYS A 172 1.80 4.08 -20.96
N PRO A 173 1.82 3.72 -19.65
CA PRO A 173 1.87 4.70 -18.57
C PRO A 173 3.23 5.40 -18.52
N SER A 174 3.25 6.56 -17.86
CA SER A 174 4.50 7.17 -17.41
C SER A 174 4.89 6.54 -16.07
N PHE A 175 6.02 5.85 -16.03
CA PHE A 175 6.59 5.32 -14.79
C PHE A 175 7.43 6.38 -14.07
N ASP A 176 7.11 6.67 -12.81
CA ASP A 176 7.91 7.55 -11.96
C ASP A 176 9.18 6.81 -11.50
N LYS A 177 10.28 7.04 -12.21
CA LYS A 177 11.58 6.44 -11.87
C LYS A 177 12.09 6.84 -10.49
N LEU A 178 11.59 7.93 -9.89
CA LEU A 178 11.96 8.33 -8.54
C LEU A 178 11.17 7.58 -7.46
N SER A 179 10.10 6.88 -7.81
CA SER A 179 9.31 6.12 -6.85
C SER A 179 10.01 4.84 -6.41
N VAL A 180 10.90 4.27 -7.23
CA VAL A 180 11.68 3.06 -6.90
C VAL A 180 13.14 3.39 -6.66
N ARG A 181 13.79 2.63 -5.77
CA ARG A 181 15.25 2.55 -5.68
C ARG A 181 15.74 1.20 -6.18
N ASP A 182 16.88 1.22 -6.87
CA ASP A 182 17.60 0.01 -7.28
C ASP A 182 18.69 -0.37 -6.26
N TYR A 183 19.26 -1.56 -6.44
CA TYR A 183 20.33 -2.06 -5.55
C TYR A 183 21.53 -1.12 -5.45
N GLN A 184 22.01 -0.55 -6.55
CA GLN A 184 23.21 0.30 -6.53
C GLN A 184 22.96 1.62 -5.80
N GLN A 185 21.77 2.19 -5.97
CA GLN A 185 21.33 3.36 -5.20
C GLN A 185 21.28 3.06 -3.70
N MET A 186 20.82 1.86 -3.32
CA MET A 186 20.81 1.43 -1.92
C MET A 186 22.22 1.27 -1.34
N VAL A 187 23.14 0.64 -2.08
CA VAL A 187 24.54 0.49 -1.66
C VAL A 187 25.23 1.86 -1.50
N ASN A 188 25.03 2.75 -2.48
CA ASN A 188 25.58 4.10 -2.40
C ASN A 188 25.03 4.86 -1.19
N ASN A 189 23.72 4.76 -0.94
CA ASN A 189 23.09 5.40 0.21
C ASN A 189 23.60 4.82 1.53
N SER A 190 23.76 3.50 1.63
CA SER A 190 24.23 2.82 2.85
C SER A 190 25.70 3.07 3.17
N SER A 191 26.51 3.55 2.22
CA SER A 191 27.92 3.91 2.46
C SER A 191 28.12 5.21 3.25
N THR A 192 27.04 5.95 3.50
CA THR A 192 27.07 7.26 4.19
C THR A 192 26.16 7.23 5.41
N ALA A 193 26.58 7.90 6.48
CA ALA A 193 25.78 7.97 7.69
C ALA A 193 24.43 8.64 7.42
N SER A 194 23.36 8.19 8.09
CA SER A 194 22.02 8.79 7.93
C SER A 194 21.96 10.26 8.36
N THR A 195 22.95 10.77 9.09
CA THR A 195 23.07 12.20 9.44
C THR A 195 23.69 13.05 8.34
N SER A 196 24.29 12.44 7.31
CA SER A 196 24.93 13.15 6.21
C SER A 196 23.90 13.84 5.29
N PRO A 197 24.16 15.08 4.83
CA PRO A 197 23.30 15.75 3.86
C PRO A 197 23.18 14.93 2.57
N GLY A 198 21.96 14.79 2.06
CA GLY A 198 21.69 14.07 0.82
C GLY A 198 21.44 12.56 0.98
N THR A 199 21.80 11.96 2.12
CA THR A 199 21.46 10.56 2.42
C THR A 199 19.96 10.43 2.64
N GLU A 200 19.33 9.44 2.03
CA GLU A 200 17.91 9.14 2.20
C GLU A 200 17.69 8.25 3.43
N PHE A 201 16.58 8.46 4.15
CA PHE A 201 16.23 7.64 5.30
C PHE A 201 15.63 6.32 4.85
N VAL A 202 16.32 5.22 5.14
CA VAL A 202 15.84 3.87 4.81
C VAL A 202 15.00 3.34 5.99
N LEU A 203 13.73 3.05 5.77
CA LEU A 203 12.80 2.54 6.76
C LEU A 203 12.44 1.08 6.46
N ASP A 204 12.85 0.17 7.33
CA ASP A 204 12.63 -1.26 7.16
C ASP A 204 11.37 -1.74 7.90
N ALA A 205 10.43 -2.29 7.13
CA ALA A 205 9.13 -2.73 7.60
C ALA A 205 9.10 -4.13 8.22
N ARG A 206 10.23 -4.86 8.25
CA ARG A 206 10.33 -6.20 8.85
C ARG A 206 10.17 -6.15 10.36
N SER A 207 10.03 -7.32 10.99
CA SER A 207 10.05 -7.42 12.45
C SER A 207 11.40 -6.95 12.99
N ARG A 208 11.38 -6.41 14.21
CA ARG A 208 12.61 -5.94 14.87
C ARG A 208 13.66 -7.05 14.99
N GLY A 209 13.26 -8.28 15.32
CA GLY A 209 14.23 -9.38 15.42
C GLY A 209 14.90 -9.74 14.09
N ARG A 210 14.17 -9.73 12.97
CA ARG A 210 14.76 -9.91 11.62
C ARG A 210 15.73 -8.80 11.26
N TYR A 211 15.35 -7.56 11.58
CA TYR A 211 16.19 -6.38 11.39
C TYR A 211 17.48 -6.44 12.22
N LEU A 212 17.38 -6.84 13.49
CA LEU A 212 18.53 -6.96 14.40
C LEU A 212 19.41 -8.17 14.07
N GLY A 213 18.89 -9.17 13.37
CA GLY A 213 19.59 -10.41 13.07
C GLY A 213 19.35 -11.53 14.08
N THR A 214 18.46 -11.31 15.07
CA THR A 214 18.14 -12.29 16.13
C THR A 214 17.11 -13.34 15.68
N ASP A 215 16.26 -13.00 14.70
CA ASP A 215 15.29 -13.91 14.11
C ASP A 215 15.69 -14.27 12.67
N PRO A 216 15.38 -15.50 12.20
CA PRO A 216 15.69 -15.88 10.83
C PRO A 216 14.79 -15.19 9.81
N GLU A 217 15.31 -15.06 8.59
CA GLU A 217 14.48 -14.71 7.43
C GLU A 217 13.59 -15.90 7.02
N PRO A 218 12.37 -15.66 6.50
CA PRO A 218 11.49 -16.75 6.02
C PRO A 218 12.12 -17.58 4.89
N ARG A 219 13.08 -17.01 4.15
CA ARG A 219 13.81 -17.69 3.10
C ARG A 219 14.99 -18.45 3.72
N PRO A 220 15.03 -19.80 3.62
CA PRO A 220 16.13 -20.59 4.15
C PRO A 220 17.49 -20.14 3.59
N GLY A 221 18.49 -20.01 4.47
CA GLY A 221 19.86 -19.65 4.09
C GLY A 221 20.12 -18.16 3.85
N LEU A 222 19.09 -17.31 3.81
CA LEU A 222 19.27 -15.86 3.70
C LEU A 222 19.67 -15.27 5.06
N SER A 223 20.72 -14.46 5.10
CA SER A 223 21.12 -13.78 6.34
C SER A 223 20.05 -12.79 6.79
N SER A 224 19.73 -12.80 8.09
CA SER A 224 19.04 -11.69 8.77
C SER A 224 20.01 -10.53 9.05
N GLY A 225 19.52 -9.47 9.68
CA GLY A 225 20.24 -8.19 9.84
C GLY A 225 19.56 -7.09 9.02
N HIS A 226 20.25 -5.97 8.81
CA HIS A 226 19.72 -4.82 8.10
C HIS A 226 20.76 -4.08 7.26
N ILE A 227 20.26 -3.22 6.38
CA ILE A 227 21.06 -2.31 5.54
C ILE A 227 21.70 -1.26 6.47
N PRO A 228 23.00 -0.94 6.34
CA PRO A 228 23.66 0.05 7.18
C PRO A 228 22.89 1.38 7.24
N HIS A 229 22.85 1.98 8.43
CA HIS A 229 22.19 3.26 8.72
C HIS A 229 20.67 3.33 8.46
N SER A 230 20.02 2.19 8.17
CA SER A 230 18.56 2.13 8.12
C SER A 230 17.93 2.25 9.50
N PHE A 231 16.60 2.39 9.53
CA PHE A 231 15.79 2.41 10.75
C PHE A 231 14.82 1.23 10.75
N SER A 232 14.68 0.58 11.90
CA SER A 232 13.66 -0.45 12.14
C SER A 232 12.30 0.21 12.36
N VAL A 233 11.39 0.13 11.38
CA VAL A 233 10.01 0.63 11.49
C VAL A 233 9.05 -0.50 11.11
N PRO A 234 8.82 -1.52 11.97
CA PRO A 234 7.93 -2.63 11.64
C PRO A 234 6.56 -2.14 11.16
N PHE A 235 6.04 -2.68 10.06
CA PHE A 235 4.81 -2.16 9.43
C PHE A 235 3.60 -2.13 10.38
N THR A 236 3.57 -3.03 11.37
CA THR A 236 2.52 -3.11 12.39
C THR A 236 2.43 -1.85 13.25
N LEU A 237 3.50 -1.04 13.31
CA LEU A 237 3.47 0.24 14.01
C LEU A 237 2.45 1.22 13.40
N PHE A 238 2.16 1.09 12.11
CA PHE A 238 1.22 1.96 11.38
C PHE A 238 -0.21 1.42 11.34
N LEU A 239 -0.43 0.21 11.85
CA LEU A 239 -1.72 -0.48 11.81
C LEU A 239 -2.28 -0.68 13.22
N GLN A 240 -3.59 -0.69 13.33
CA GLN A 240 -4.31 -1.12 14.53
C GLN A 240 -5.12 -2.38 14.21
N THR A 241 -5.20 -3.28 15.19
CA THR A 241 -6.06 -4.47 15.09
C THR A 241 -7.42 -4.15 15.68
N ASN A 242 -8.47 -4.45 14.93
CA ASN A 242 -9.86 -4.33 15.33
C ASN A 242 -10.41 -5.72 15.59
N GLU A 243 -10.83 -5.98 16.83
CA GLU A 243 -11.43 -7.26 17.22
C GLU A 243 -12.92 -7.28 16.88
N THR A 244 -13.39 -8.41 16.38
CA THR A 244 -14.81 -8.71 16.15
C THR A 244 -15.17 -10.00 16.90
N PRO A 245 -16.46 -10.31 17.12
CA PRO A 245 -16.83 -11.53 17.84
C PRO A 245 -16.23 -12.84 17.29
N ASN A 246 -15.94 -12.90 15.98
CA ASN A 246 -15.53 -14.14 15.29
C ASN A 246 -14.21 -14.03 14.53
N SER A 247 -13.54 -12.88 14.56
CA SER A 247 -12.34 -12.59 13.75
C SER A 247 -11.67 -11.30 14.20
N SER A 248 -10.55 -10.93 13.58
CA SER A 248 -9.94 -9.61 13.70
C SER A 248 -9.43 -9.13 12.35
N PHE A 249 -9.27 -7.82 12.22
CA PHE A 249 -8.74 -7.20 10.99
C PHE A 249 -7.93 -5.95 11.28
N THR A 250 -6.97 -5.66 10.40
CA THR A 250 -6.15 -4.45 10.52
C THR A 250 -6.73 -3.28 9.74
N THR A 251 -6.62 -2.08 10.31
CA THR A 251 -6.81 -0.79 9.62
C THR A 251 -5.57 0.07 9.83
N PHE A 252 -5.38 1.10 9.00
CA PHE A 252 -4.40 2.14 9.32
C PHE A 252 -4.78 2.83 10.64
N LYS A 253 -3.76 3.14 11.45
CA LYS A 253 -3.90 4.09 12.55
C LYS A 253 -4.19 5.48 12.01
N SER A 254 -4.70 6.38 12.86
CA SER A 254 -4.89 7.77 12.47
C SER A 254 -3.54 8.46 12.16
N PRO A 255 -3.50 9.51 11.33
CA PRO A 255 -2.24 10.23 11.05
C PRO A 255 -1.49 10.70 12.31
N PRO A 256 -2.13 11.22 13.37
CA PRO A 256 -1.42 11.54 14.62
C PRO A 256 -0.75 10.34 15.29
N GLU A 257 -1.36 9.16 15.24
CA GLU A 257 -0.81 7.93 15.82
C GLU A 257 0.31 7.33 14.96
N ILE A 258 0.19 7.39 13.63
CA ILE A 258 1.28 7.02 12.70
C ILE A 258 2.47 7.96 12.96
N ARG A 259 2.23 9.27 13.09
CA ARG A 259 3.25 10.27 13.40
C ARG A 259 3.97 9.92 14.70
N LYS A 260 3.21 9.65 15.77
CA LYS A 260 3.78 9.25 17.07
C LYS A 260 4.65 8.00 16.95
N ALA A 261 4.16 6.95 16.29
CA ALA A 261 4.91 5.72 16.13
C ALA A 261 6.21 5.92 15.31
N LEU A 262 6.18 6.82 14.33
CA LEU A 262 7.36 7.17 13.55
C LEU A 262 8.35 8.02 14.36
N ASP A 263 7.87 9.00 15.12
CA ASP A 263 8.71 9.80 16.04
C ASP A 263 9.43 8.92 17.07
N GLU A 264 8.75 7.90 17.61
CA GLU A 264 9.36 6.92 18.52
C GLU A 264 10.41 6.04 17.82
N ALA A 265 10.23 5.74 16.53
CA ALA A 265 11.12 4.85 15.79
C ALA A 265 12.36 5.54 15.21
N ILE A 266 12.23 6.78 14.73
CA ILE A 266 13.31 7.48 14.02
C ILE A 266 13.67 8.85 14.61
N GLY A 267 12.94 9.31 15.62
CA GLY A 267 13.10 10.63 16.23
C GLY A 267 12.22 11.71 15.56
N PRO A 268 11.65 12.64 16.34
CA PRO A 268 10.67 13.61 15.84
C PRO A 268 11.22 14.57 14.79
N GLU A 269 12.51 14.94 14.88
CA GLU A 269 13.18 15.80 13.89
C GLU A 269 13.29 15.11 12.53
N ASN A 270 13.69 13.83 12.52
CA ASN A 270 13.78 13.04 11.29
C ASN A 270 12.40 12.87 10.66
N THR A 271 11.37 12.55 11.45
CA THR A 271 10.00 12.48 10.94
C THR A 271 9.54 13.79 10.33
N GLN A 272 9.78 14.91 11.01
CA GLN A 272 9.40 16.22 10.52
C GLN A 272 10.07 16.54 9.18
N SER A 273 11.37 16.21 9.05
CA SER A 273 12.13 16.46 7.82
C SER A 273 11.61 15.64 6.62
N ILE A 274 11.09 14.42 6.84
CA ILE A 274 10.43 13.61 5.80
C ILE A 274 9.12 14.28 5.37
N ILE A 275 8.30 14.70 6.33
CA ILE A 275 6.98 15.31 6.07
C ILE A 275 7.13 16.64 5.33
N ASN A 276 8.12 17.46 5.72
CA ASN A 276 8.42 18.73 5.06
C ASN A 276 9.10 18.57 3.68
N GLY A 277 9.52 17.36 3.32
CA GLY A 277 10.24 17.10 2.06
C GLY A 277 11.71 17.53 2.05
N GLU A 278 12.27 17.86 3.23
CA GLU A 278 13.67 18.21 3.44
C GLU A 278 14.57 16.97 3.27
N ARG A 279 14.08 15.81 3.74
CA ARG A 279 14.72 14.51 3.56
C ARG A 279 13.81 13.58 2.76
N SER A 280 14.41 12.77 1.89
CA SER A 280 13.68 11.69 1.20
C SER A 280 13.70 10.43 2.07
N ALA A 281 12.65 9.62 1.95
CA ALA A 281 12.55 8.33 2.60
C ALA A 281 12.51 7.20 1.55
N ILE A 282 13.14 6.08 1.87
CA ILE A 282 13.10 4.84 1.12
C ILE A 282 12.46 3.79 2.03
N THR A 283 11.33 3.22 1.64
CA THR A 283 10.74 2.09 2.37
C THR A 283 11.28 0.77 1.82
N THR A 284 11.53 -0.18 2.71
CA THR A 284 11.99 -1.53 2.36
C THR A 284 11.33 -2.53 3.30
N CYS A 285 11.36 -3.82 2.95
CA CYS A 285 11.00 -4.89 3.87
C CYS A 285 11.72 -6.19 3.48
N GLY A 286 11.05 -7.34 3.54
CA GLY A 286 11.58 -8.60 3.01
C GLY A 286 11.64 -8.65 1.49
N SER A 287 10.55 -8.25 0.82
CA SER A 287 10.30 -8.48 -0.61
C SER A 287 9.48 -7.37 -1.29
N GLY A 288 9.51 -6.15 -0.73
CA GLY A 288 8.78 -5.00 -1.27
C GLY A 288 7.28 -4.95 -0.93
N MET A 289 6.70 -6.01 -0.36
CA MET A 289 5.27 -6.08 -0.09
C MET A 289 4.83 -5.18 1.08
N THR A 290 5.26 -5.48 2.32
CA THR A 290 4.89 -4.67 3.49
C THR A 290 5.56 -3.28 3.52
N ALA A 291 6.57 -3.03 2.68
CA ALA A 291 7.12 -1.70 2.45
C ALA A 291 6.06 -0.72 1.88
N GLY A 292 5.05 -1.24 1.16
CA GLY A 292 3.90 -0.47 0.70
C GLY A 292 3.06 0.11 1.85
N ILE A 293 3.02 -0.54 3.02
CA ILE A 293 2.31 -0.05 4.20
C ILE A 293 3.02 1.19 4.76
N LEU A 294 4.36 1.13 4.89
CA LEU A 294 5.14 2.29 5.31
C LEU A 294 5.04 3.42 4.30
N TRP A 295 5.12 3.11 3.00
CA TRP A 295 4.96 4.11 1.94
C TRP A 295 3.62 4.84 2.11
N LEU A 296 2.52 4.10 2.22
CA LEU A 296 1.20 4.69 2.36
C LEU A 296 1.07 5.48 3.67
N GLY A 297 1.58 4.97 4.79
CA GLY A 297 1.59 5.71 6.06
C GLY A 297 2.31 7.05 5.95
N LEU A 298 3.47 7.09 5.30
CA LEU A 298 4.19 8.35 5.05
C LEU A 298 3.42 9.29 4.11
N ARG A 299 2.74 8.76 3.08
CA ARG A 299 1.87 9.57 2.20
C ARG A 299 0.70 10.17 2.97
N LEU A 300 0.11 9.44 3.92
CA LEU A 300 -0.98 9.92 4.78
C LEU A 300 -0.52 11.02 5.75
N LEU A 301 0.76 11.04 6.12
CA LEU A 301 1.37 12.14 6.88
C LEU A 301 1.74 13.37 6.02
N GLY A 302 1.57 13.28 4.70
CA GLY A 302 1.91 14.35 3.75
C GLY A 302 3.32 14.24 3.14
N GLY A 303 4.09 13.19 3.46
CA GLY A 303 5.42 12.96 2.92
C GLY A 303 5.38 12.79 1.40
N GLN A 304 6.07 13.67 0.66
CA GLN A 304 6.03 13.67 -0.80
C GLN A 304 7.17 12.87 -1.44
N ARG A 305 8.36 12.87 -0.82
CA ARG A 305 9.59 12.26 -1.36
C ARG A 305 9.81 10.87 -0.76
N VAL A 306 8.90 9.96 -1.06
CA VAL A 306 8.89 8.59 -0.53
C VAL A 306 9.01 7.60 -1.67
N SER A 307 10.11 6.85 -1.68
CA SER A 307 10.37 5.78 -2.63
C SER A 307 10.34 4.41 -1.96
N LEU A 308 10.35 3.34 -2.73
CA LEU A 308 10.38 1.96 -2.26
C LEU A 308 11.56 1.23 -2.91
N TYR A 309 12.38 0.57 -2.10
CA TYR A 309 13.43 -0.33 -2.59
C TYR A 309 12.83 -1.70 -2.89
N ASP A 310 12.61 -1.97 -4.18
CA ASP A 310 11.69 -3.03 -4.61
C ASP A 310 12.24 -4.44 -4.36
N GLU A 311 13.51 -4.63 -4.68
CA GLU A 311 14.24 -5.87 -4.38
C GLU A 311 14.28 -6.17 -2.87
N SER A 312 14.21 -5.11 -2.05
CA SER A 312 14.12 -5.16 -0.60
C SER A 312 15.24 -6.01 0.02
N TRP A 313 15.06 -6.48 1.27
CA TRP A 313 16.06 -7.26 1.97
C TRP A 313 16.50 -8.51 1.21
N THR A 314 15.58 -9.20 0.52
CA THR A 314 15.92 -10.42 -0.21
C THR A 314 16.95 -10.13 -1.30
N GLY A 315 16.74 -9.13 -2.17
CA GLY A 315 17.75 -8.80 -3.18
C GLY A 315 19.04 -8.26 -2.57
N TYR A 316 18.95 -7.44 -1.52
CA TYR A 316 20.14 -6.91 -0.86
C TYR A 316 21.00 -8.02 -0.24
N ALA A 317 20.43 -8.84 0.63
CA ALA A 317 21.17 -9.84 1.40
C ALA A 317 21.55 -11.10 0.59
N MET A 318 21.01 -11.29 -0.62
CA MET A 318 21.44 -12.35 -1.52
C MET A 318 22.80 -12.08 -2.19
N ARG A 319 23.24 -10.82 -2.22
CA ARG A 319 24.49 -10.40 -2.85
C ARG A 319 25.65 -10.43 -1.86
N PRO A 320 26.74 -11.16 -2.13
CA PRO A 320 27.84 -11.34 -1.18
C PRO A 320 28.62 -10.05 -0.86
N GLU A 321 28.57 -9.07 -1.76
CA GLU A 321 29.19 -7.76 -1.61
C GLU A 321 28.37 -6.79 -0.73
N SER A 322 27.14 -7.14 -0.38
CA SER A 322 26.29 -6.32 0.48
C SER A 322 26.78 -6.31 1.92
N GLU A 323 26.97 -5.11 2.47
CA GLU A 323 27.28 -4.93 3.89
C GLU A 323 26.03 -5.18 4.74
N ILE A 324 26.10 -6.13 5.68
CA ILE A 324 24.99 -6.49 6.56
C ILE A 324 25.34 -6.14 8.00
N VAL A 325 24.51 -5.31 8.62
CA VAL A 325 24.63 -4.98 10.05
C VAL A 325 23.75 -5.93 10.87
N LYS A 326 24.30 -6.43 11.97
CA LYS A 326 23.63 -7.24 12.98
C LYS A 326 23.92 -6.66 14.37
N GLN A 327 22.99 -6.84 15.31
CA GLN A 327 23.19 -6.55 16.73
C GLN A 327 23.33 -7.84 17.53
#